data_AF-A0A8J3I9I2-F1
#
_entry.id   AF-A0A8J3I9I2-F1
#
_cell.length_a   1.000
_cell.length_b   1.000
_cell.length_c   1.000
_cell.angle_alpha   90.00
_cell.angle_beta   90.00
_cell.angle_gamma   90.00
#
_symmetry.space_group_name_H-M   'P 1'
#
loop_
_entity.id
_entity.type
_entity.pdbx_description
1 polymer ?
#
loop_
_entity_poly.entity_id
_entity_poly.type
_entity_poly.pdbx_seq_one_letter_code
_entity_poly.pdbx_strand_id
1 'polypeptide(L)'
;MSACEADLADLLREVQQMLDGVPIRGVISDGQHSIRKAVQTALPDVPYQLCHFHYLREAAKPVYEADRYAKKELKKQIRGVRPIERAV
;
A
#
# COMPACT_ATOMS: atom_id res chain seq x y z
N MET A 1 -0.80 10.16 -14.48
CA MET A 1 -0.88 9.31 -15.69
C MET A 1 -1.42 7.97 -15.25
N SER A 2 -2.64 7.61 -15.66
CA SER A 2 -3.15 6.26 -15.45
C SER A 2 -2.50 5.37 -16.50
N ALA A 3 -1.59 4.48 -16.10
CA ALA A 3 -1.20 3.40 -16.99
C ALA A 3 -2.45 2.55 -17.26
N CYS A 4 -2.73 2.28 -18.53
CA CYS A 4 -3.84 1.41 -18.90
C CYS A 4 -3.49 -0.02 -18.47
N GLU A 5 -4.51 -0.83 -18.23
CA GLU A 5 -4.38 -2.26 -17.91
C GLU A 5 -3.44 -3.00 -18.88
N ALA A 6 -3.51 -2.66 -20.17
CA ALA A 6 -2.65 -3.21 -21.23
C ALA A 6 -1.17 -2.90 -20.97
N ASP A 7 -0.83 -1.65 -20.66
CA ASP A 7 0.55 -1.22 -20.40
C ASP A 7 1.16 -2.02 -19.23
N LEU A 8 0.38 -2.27 -18.16
CA LEU A 8 0.85 -3.08 -17.04
C LEU A 8 1.03 -4.55 -17.42
N ALA A 9 0.16 -5.12 -18.25
CA ALA A 9 0.29 -6.50 -18.68
C ALA A 9 1.55 -6.70 -19.54
N ASP A 10 1.86 -5.73 -20.40
CA ASP A 10 3.07 -5.74 -21.23
C ASP A 10 4.34 -5.71 -20.36
N LEU A 11 4.40 -4.80 -19.37
CA LEU A 11 5.51 -4.74 -18.41
C LEU A 11 5.69 -6.04 -17.62
N LEU A 12 4.60 -6.69 -17.20
CA LEU A 12 4.67 -7.98 -16.51
C LEU A 12 5.25 -9.08 -17.40
N ARG A 13 4.90 -9.09 -18.70
CA ARG A 13 5.46 -10.05 -19.66
C ARG A 13 6.93 -9.78 -19.95
N GLU A 14 7.35 -8.52 -20.05
CA GLU A 14 8.77 -8.16 -20.19
C GLU A 14 9.58 -8.71 -19.00
N VAL A 15 9.11 -8.49 -17.77
CA VAL A 15 9.77 -9.04 -16.57
C VAL A 15 9.80 -10.57 -16.62
N GLN A 16 8.70 -11.22 -16.99
CA GLN A 16 8.65 -12.68 -17.11
C GLN A 16 9.69 -13.22 -18.12
N GLN A 17 9.89 -12.52 -19.25
CA GLN A 17 10.90 -12.88 -20.24
C GLN A 17 12.33 -12.66 -19.73
N MET A 18 12.57 -11.59 -18.97
CA MET A 18 13.88 -11.27 -18.39
C MET A 18 14.33 -12.26 -17.30
N LEU A 19 13.39 -12.97 -16.67
CA LEU A 19 13.68 -13.90 -15.58
C LEU A 19 14.31 -15.23 -16.04
N ASP A 20 14.45 -15.46 -17.34
CA ASP A 20 15.16 -16.60 -17.97
C ASP A 20 14.95 -17.95 -17.23
N GLY A 21 13.71 -18.45 -17.26
CA GLY A 21 13.36 -19.74 -16.68
C GLY A 21 13.10 -19.73 -15.16
N VAL A 22 13.31 -18.62 -14.45
CA VAL A 22 12.92 -18.50 -13.03
C VAL A 22 11.38 -18.39 -12.91
N PRO A 23 10.71 -19.33 -12.23
CA PRO A 23 9.25 -19.35 -12.19
C PRO A 23 8.68 -18.28 -11.24
N ILE A 24 7.71 -17.50 -11.72
CA ILE A 24 6.90 -16.63 -10.87
C ILE A 24 5.86 -17.50 -10.15
N ARG A 25 6.01 -17.66 -8.83
CA ARG A 25 5.16 -18.54 -8.01
C ARG A 25 3.95 -17.85 -7.39
N GLY A 26 3.92 -16.53 -7.38
CA GLY A 26 2.84 -15.75 -6.81
C GLY A 26 3.02 -14.27 -7.07
N VAL A 27 1.90 -13.54 -7.06
CA VAL A 27 1.88 -12.08 -7.16
C VAL A 27 1.19 -11.49 -5.93
N ILE A 28 1.82 -10.49 -5.34
CA ILE A 28 1.26 -9.72 -4.21
C ILE A 28 1.15 -8.26 -4.63
N SER A 29 -0.04 -7.67 -4.55
CA SER A 29 -0.22 -6.24 -4.83
C SER A 29 -1.20 -5.57 -3.86
N ASP A 30 -1.27 -4.25 -3.87
CA ASP A 30 -2.22 -3.47 -3.05
C ASP A 30 -3.69 -3.69 -3.43
N GLY A 31 -3.98 -4.40 -4.53
CA GLY A 31 -5.32 -4.73 -4.96
C GLY A 31 -5.96 -3.74 -5.93
N GLN A 32 -5.19 -2.77 -6.46
CA GLN A 32 -5.68 -1.89 -7.52
C GLN A 32 -6.26 -2.70 -8.69
N HIS A 33 -7.41 -2.25 -9.20
CA HIS A 33 -8.19 -2.98 -10.21
C HIS A 33 -7.41 -3.21 -11.51
N SER A 34 -6.66 -2.20 -11.96
CA SER A 34 -5.79 -2.31 -13.14
C SER A 34 -4.69 -3.36 -12.96
N ILE A 35 -4.04 -3.40 -11.79
CA ILE A 35 -2.99 -4.39 -11.48
C ILE A 35 -3.58 -5.79 -11.48
N ARG A 36 -4.72 -5.99 -10.81
CA ARG A 36 -5.39 -7.30 -10.76
C ARG A 36 -5.67 -7.85 -12.15
N LYS A 37 -6.20 -7.03 -13.05
CA LYS A 37 -6.51 -7.44 -14.41
C LYS A 37 -5.26 -7.66 -15.27
N ALA A 38 -4.24 -6.82 -15.12
CA ALA A 38 -2.97 -7.00 -15.80
C ALA A 38 -2.30 -8.32 -15.41
N VAL A 39 -2.32 -8.66 -14.12
CA VAL A 39 -1.82 -9.95 -13.61
C VAL A 39 -2.64 -11.12 -14.14
N GLN A 40 -3.98 -11.02 -14.13
CA GLN A 40 -4.83 -12.06 -14.71
C GLN A 40 -4.54 -12.28 -16.21
N THR A 41 -4.22 -11.21 -16.94
CA THR A 41 -3.89 -11.27 -18.37
C THR A 41 -2.49 -11.83 -18.63
N ALA A 42 -1.49 -11.41 -17.86
CA ALA A 42 -0.08 -11.77 -18.10
C ALA A 42 0.33 -13.10 -17.44
N LEU A 43 -0.29 -13.45 -16.31
CA LEU A 43 0.10 -14.56 -15.44
C LEU A 43 -1.16 -15.32 -14.94
N PRO A 44 -2.02 -15.85 -15.83
CA PRO A 44 -3.33 -16.40 -15.46
C PRO A 44 -3.27 -17.58 -14.49
N ASP A 45 -2.20 -18.36 -14.53
CA ASP A 45 -2.02 -19.57 -13.69
C ASP A 45 -1.23 -19.30 -12.41
N VAL A 46 -0.81 -18.05 -12.17
CA VAL A 46 -0.02 -17.68 -10.99
C VAL A 46 -0.96 -17.24 -9.86
N PRO A 47 -0.85 -17.83 -8.65
CA PRO A 47 -1.64 -17.40 -7.50
C PRO A 47 -1.48 -15.91 -7.20
N TYR A 48 -2.60 -15.24 -6.97
CA TYR A 48 -2.64 -13.82 -6.65
C TYR A 48 -3.11 -13.58 -5.21
N GLN A 49 -2.42 -12.71 -4.49
CA GLN A 49 -2.73 -12.35 -3.11
C GLN A 49 -2.76 -10.82 -2.93
N LEU A 50 -3.63 -10.35 -2.03
CA LEU A 50 -3.62 -8.95 -1.60
C LEU A 50 -2.51 -8.72 -0.56
N CYS A 51 -1.81 -7.60 -0.69
CA CYS A 51 -0.77 -7.21 0.24
C CYS A 51 -1.36 -6.98 1.64
N HIS A 52 -1.05 -7.88 2.58
CA HIS A 52 -1.55 -7.81 3.95
C HIS A 52 -1.17 -6.50 4.65
N PHE A 53 0.03 -5.97 4.36
CA PHE A 53 0.46 -4.70 4.92
C PHE A 53 -0.47 -3.55 4.51
N HIS A 54 -0.76 -3.43 3.21
CA HIS A 54 -1.68 -2.41 2.71
C HIS A 54 -3.08 -2.60 3.29
N TYR A 55 -3.57 -3.85 3.31
CA TYR A 55 -4.87 -4.16 3.89
C TYR A 55 -4.98 -3.73 5.36
N LEU A 56 -4.02 -4.14 6.20
CA LEU A 56 -4.01 -3.80 7.62
C LEU A 56 -3.85 -2.30 7.86
N ARG A 57 -3.03 -1.62 7.05
CA ARG A 57 -2.86 -0.16 7.13
C ARG A 57 -4.17 0.58 6.83
N GLU A 58 -4.88 0.21 5.77
CA GLU A 58 -6.16 0.83 5.44
C GLU A 58 -7.24 0.46 6.47
N ALA A 59 -7.27 -0.78 6.95
CA ALA A 59 -8.20 -1.22 8.00
C ALA A 59 -7.99 -0.47 9.33
N ALA A 60 -6.74 -0.13 9.66
CA ALA A 60 -6.40 0.62 10.87
C ALA A 60 -6.67 2.14 10.76
N LYS A 61 -6.95 2.65 9.55
CA LYS A 61 -7.06 4.09 9.28
C LYS A 61 -8.11 4.81 10.14
N PRO A 62 -9.33 4.28 10.39
CA PRO A 62 -10.30 4.95 11.24
C PRO A 62 -9.80 5.11 12.69
N VAL A 63 -9.13 4.09 13.23
CA VAL A 63 -8.55 4.13 14.58
C VAL A 63 -7.40 5.13 14.65
N TYR A 64 -6.52 5.11 13.65
CA TYR A 64 -5.44 6.07 13.53
C TYR A 64 -5.94 7.53 13.46
N GLU A 65 -7.00 7.79 12.69
CA GLU A 65 -7.58 9.12 12.56
C GLU A 65 -8.22 9.60 13.88
N ALA A 66 -8.93 8.71 14.59
CA ALA A 66 -9.49 8.99 15.90
C ALA A 66 -8.40 9.31 16.95
N ASP A 67 -7.36 8.48 17.02
CA ASP A 67 -6.24 8.70 17.94
C ASP A 67 -5.48 10.00 17.62
N ARG A 68 -5.20 10.25 16.34
CA ARG A 68 -4.57 11.49 15.87
C ARG A 68 -5.40 12.72 16.27
N TYR A 69 -6.72 12.65 16.15
CA TYR A 69 -7.62 13.72 16.57
C TYR A 69 -7.59 13.93 18.08
N ALA A 70 -7.74 12.86 18.87
CA ALA A 70 -7.69 12.92 20.32
C ALA A 70 -6.37 13.53 20.83
N LYS A 71 -5.24 13.07 20.29
CA LYS A 71 -3.91 13.63 20.57
C LYS A 71 -3.83 15.12 20.25
N LYS A 72 -4.40 15.56 19.12
CA LYS A 72 -4.45 16.98 18.74
C LYS A 72 -5.22 17.81 19.78
N GLU A 73 -6.38 17.34 20.22
CA GLU A 73 -7.21 18.04 21.21
C GLU A 73 -6.54 18.11 22.58
N LEU A 74 -5.98 16.99 23.07
CA LEU A 74 -5.22 16.97 24.33
C LEU A 74 -4.03 17.94 24.29
N LYS A 75 -3.29 17.97 23.18
CA LYS A 75 -2.16 18.89 23.00
C LYS A 75 -2.56 20.36 23.02
N LYS A 76 -3.81 20.73 22.73
CA LYS A 76 -4.27 22.13 22.85
C LYS A 76 -4.33 22.57 24.30
N GLN A 77 -4.73 21.69 25.21
CA GLN A 77 -4.92 22.00 26.63
C GLN A 77 -3.58 22.23 27.35
N ILE A 78 -2.54 21.49 26.96
CA ILE A 78 -1.23 21.52 27.63
C ILE A 78 -0.21 22.45 26.96
N ARG A 79 -0.60 23.31 26.01
CA ARG A 79 0.36 24.19 25.29
C ARG A 79 1.16 25.10 26.23
N GLY A 80 0.58 25.48 27.37
CA GLY A 80 1.24 26.29 28.41
C GLY A 80 2.37 25.58 29.15
N VAL A 81 2.51 24.25 29.02
CA VAL A 81 3.59 23.47 29.65
C VAL A 81 4.90 23.61 28.88
N ARG A 82 4.85 23.78 27.57
CA ARG A 82 6.04 23.78 26.70
C ARG A 82 7.07 24.89 27.01
N PRO A 83 6.68 26.13 27.38
CA PRO A 83 7.63 27.13 27.87
C PRO A 83 8.29 26.75 29.20
N ILE A 84 7.56 26.06 30.08
CA ILE A 84 8.07 25.61 31.39
C ILE A 84 9.14 24.52 31.17
N GLU A 85 8.87 23.53 30.32
CA GLU A 85 9.84 22.48 29.96
C GLU A 85 11.14 23.02 29.34
N ARG A 86 11.08 24.16 28.64
CA ARG A 86 12.24 24.78 27.98
C ARG A 86 13.05 25.71 28.88
N ALA A 87 12.52 26.04 30.06
CA ALA A 87 13.21 26.88 31.04
C ALA A 87 14.08 26.06 32.02
N VAL A 88 14.07 24.73 31.89
CA VAL A 88 14.88 23.78 32.68
C VAL A 88 16.00 23.21 31.82
#